data_AF-R9JLI5-F1
#
_entry.id   AF-R9JLI5-F1
#
_cell.length_a   1.000
_cell.length_b   1.000
_cell.length_c   1.000
_cell.angle_alpha   90.00
_cell.angle_beta   90.00
_cell.angle_gamma   90.00
#
_symmetry.space_group_name_H-M   'P 1'
#
loop_
_entity.id
_entity.type
_entity.pdbx_description
1 polymer ?
#
loop_
_entity_poly.entity_id
_entity_poly.type
_entity_poly.pdbx_seq_one_letter_code
_entity_poly.pdbx_strand_id
1 'polypeptide(L)'
;MKLSQKIIELRKANGMTQEELASICNVSRQSISKWEADIALPETEKLLLLGETFRVSMDTLLKDELTLNEVKDVHNCGSNAIQKKKPELYEGILIKESIADDQIIDCLNIHKIELWNTGGKPKYWTALFFTCDKRDFPEQIAKVMLSASDTNENWFVDFKAGNQKYIVLKDRIFTYQIGNQAEKEHVCSACRKLGISNEQMNWPE
;
A
#
# COMPACT_ATOMS: atom_id res chain seq x y z
N MET A 1 10.24 -3.41 9.26
CA MET A 1 10.95 -4.25 10.25
C MET A 1 10.79 -5.69 9.83
N LYS A 2 11.89 -6.38 9.52
CA LYS A 2 11.86 -7.72 8.94
C LYS A 2 11.30 -8.75 9.91
N LEU A 3 10.71 -9.83 9.37
CA LEU A 3 10.21 -10.97 10.15
C LEU A 3 11.24 -11.52 11.14
N SER A 4 12.49 -11.67 10.71
CA SER A 4 13.62 -12.13 11.54
C SER A 4 13.79 -11.28 12.81
N GLN A 5 13.72 -9.96 12.68
CA GLN A 5 13.79 -9.04 13.81
C GLN A 5 12.54 -9.13 14.70
N LYS A 6 11.35 -9.28 14.10
CA LYS A 6 10.09 -9.38 14.85
C LYS A 6 10.05 -10.62 15.74
N ILE A 7 10.56 -11.74 15.24
CA ILE A 7 10.69 -12.98 16.01
C ILE A 7 11.60 -12.74 17.22
N ILE A 8 12.73 -12.05 17.05
CA ILE A 8 13.65 -11.72 18.16
C ILE A 8 12.94 -10.84 19.20
N GLU A 9 12.28 -9.77 18.77
CA GLU A 9 11.62 -8.83 19.68
C GLU A 9 10.48 -9.47 20.45
N LEU A 10 9.60 -10.19 19.76
CA LEU A 10 8.47 -10.87 20.39
C LEU A 10 8.93 -11.96 21.36
N ARG A 11 9.98 -12.72 21.00
CA ARG A 11 10.58 -13.71 21.90
C ARG A 11 11.13 -13.06 23.17
N LYS A 12 11.90 -11.97 23.02
CA LYS A 12 12.48 -11.23 24.16
C LYS A 12 11.40 -10.55 25.01
N ALA A 13 10.37 -9.98 24.40
CA ALA A 13 9.24 -9.37 25.09
C ALA A 13 8.47 -10.37 25.94
N ASN A 14 8.42 -11.64 25.51
CA ASN A 14 7.85 -12.74 26.27
C ASN A 14 8.84 -13.42 27.24
N GLY A 15 10.08 -12.89 27.37
CA GLY A 15 11.09 -13.44 28.28
C GLY A 15 11.61 -14.83 27.91
N MET A 16 11.44 -15.27 26.66
CA MET A 16 11.76 -16.62 26.22
C MET A 16 13.20 -16.73 25.70
N THR A 17 13.83 -17.87 25.93
CA THR A 17 15.07 -18.31 25.27
C THR A 17 14.78 -18.90 23.89
N GLN A 18 15.82 -19.01 23.04
CA GLN A 18 15.66 -19.65 21.72
C GLN A 18 15.27 -21.13 21.86
N GLU A 19 15.82 -21.84 22.85
CA GLU A 19 15.44 -23.22 23.19
C GLU A 19 13.96 -23.35 23.56
N GLU A 20 13.43 -22.43 24.38
CA GLU A 20 12.02 -22.47 24.78
C GLU A 20 11.09 -22.21 23.59
N LEU A 21 11.40 -21.22 22.75
CA LEU A 21 10.63 -20.97 21.53
C LEU A 21 10.72 -22.15 20.56
N ALA A 22 11.88 -22.79 20.44
CA ALA A 22 12.07 -23.97 19.61
C ALA A 22 11.21 -25.14 20.08
N SER A 23 11.11 -25.34 21.40
CA SER A 23 10.24 -26.34 22.00
C SER A 23 8.76 -26.07 21.71
N ILE A 24 8.32 -24.82 21.81
CA ILE A 24 6.92 -24.44 21.50
C ILE A 24 6.64 -24.66 20.02
N CYS A 25 7.54 -24.24 19.14
CA CYS A 25 7.38 -24.39 17.70
C CYS A 25 7.62 -25.83 17.19
N ASN A 26 8.01 -26.76 18.06
CA ASN A 26 8.42 -28.13 17.72
C ASN A 26 9.46 -28.15 16.58
N VAL A 27 10.55 -27.39 16.77
CA VAL A 27 11.69 -27.31 15.85
C VAL A 27 13.01 -27.35 16.62
N SER A 28 14.13 -27.50 15.93
CA SER A 28 15.44 -27.39 16.58
C SER A 28 15.76 -25.93 16.91
N ARG A 29 16.53 -25.70 17.98
CA ARG A 29 17.06 -24.37 18.32
C ARG A 29 17.82 -23.71 17.16
N GLN A 30 18.51 -24.51 16.36
CA GLN A 30 19.19 -24.05 15.14
C GLN A 30 18.20 -23.45 14.12
N SER A 31 16.97 -23.97 14.05
CA SER A 31 15.92 -23.43 13.17
C SER A 31 15.50 -22.04 13.62
N ILE A 32 15.24 -21.84 14.92
CA ILE A 32 14.96 -20.51 15.49
C ILE A 32 16.12 -19.55 15.21
N SER A 33 17.37 -19.99 15.42
CA SER A 33 18.54 -19.16 15.15
C SER A 33 18.63 -18.74 13.67
N LYS A 34 18.26 -19.62 12.72
CA LYS A 34 18.24 -19.29 11.29
C LYS A 34 17.12 -18.32 10.94
N TRP A 35 15.96 -18.44 11.57
CA TRP A 35 14.84 -17.50 11.39
C TRP A 35 15.19 -16.11 11.92
N GLU A 36 15.77 -16.05 13.12
CA GLU A 36 16.22 -14.80 13.73
C GLU A 36 17.39 -14.14 12.96
N ALA A 37 18.20 -14.93 12.25
CA ALA A 37 19.32 -14.46 11.44
C ALA A 37 18.97 -14.14 9.97
N ASP A 38 17.69 -14.22 9.57
CA ASP A 38 17.25 -14.00 8.18
C ASP A 38 17.83 -15.02 7.17
N ILE A 39 18.33 -16.16 7.66
CA ILE A 39 18.96 -17.22 6.84
C ILE A 39 17.91 -18.16 6.24
N ALA A 40 16.80 -18.38 6.96
CA ALA A 40 15.70 -19.23 6.54
C ALA A 40 14.38 -18.65 7.02
N LEU A 41 13.29 -18.94 6.30
CA LEU A 41 11.94 -18.55 6.70
C LEU A 41 11.24 -19.70 7.44
N PRO A 42 10.37 -19.39 8.43
CA PRO A 42 9.50 -20.40 9.02
C PRO A 42 8.48 -20.89 8.00
N GLU A 43 8.14 -22.18 8.06
CA GLU A 43 7.05 -22.75 7.26
C GLU A 43 5.70 -22.19 7.71
N THR A 44 4.68 -22.28 6.85
CA THR A 44 3.33 -21.74 7.11
C THR A 44 2.73 -22.21 8.44
N GLU A 45 2.88 -23.49 8.76
CA GLU A 45 2.41 -24.05 10.04
C GLU A 45 3.12 -23.40 11.24
N LYS A 46 4.43 -23.15 11.13
CA LYS A 46 5.22 -22.52 12.18
C LYS A 46 4.89 -21.03 12.32
N LEU A 47 4.57 -20.36 11.22
CA LEU A 47 4.09 -18.98 11.23
C LEU A 47 2.77 -18.82 12.00
N LEU A 48 1.82 -19.74 11.83
CA LEU A 48 0.57 -19.75 12.59
C LEU A 48 0.85 -19.93 14.09
N LEU A 49 1.72 -20.89 14.42
CA LEU A 49 2.10 -21.19 15.80
C LEU A 49 2.84 -20.02 16.47
N LEU A 50 3.67 -19.28 15.73
CA LEU A 50 4.30 -18.05 16.21
C LEU A 50 3.25 -16.95 16.48
N GLY A 51 2.25 -16.81 15.61
CA GLY A 51 1.14 -15.89 15.81
C GLY A 51 0.36 -16.18 17.09
N GLU A 52 0.04 -17.44 17.34
CA GLU A 52 -0.62 -17.89 18.58
C GLU A 52 0.26 -17.69 19.81
N THR A 53 1.54 -18.06 19.74
CA THR A 53 2.50 -17.97 20.85
C THR A 53 2.70 -16.52 21.29
N PHE A 54 2.86 -15.61 20.33
CA PHE A 54 3.09 -14.20 20.61
C PHE A 54 1.79 -13.38 20.75
N ARG A 55 0.63 -14.01 20.53
CA ARG A 55 -0.70 -13.37 20.50
C ARG A 55 -0.76 -12.19 19.54
N VAL A 56 -0.16 -12.33 18.36
CA VAL A 56 -0.15 -11.34 17.29
C VAL A 56 -0.84 -11.88 16.04
N SER A 57 -1.46 -10.99 15.26
CA SER A 57 -2.05 -11.39 13.97
C SER A 57 -0.97 -11.73 12.95
N MET A 58 -1.30 -12.59 11.98
CA MET A 58 -0.41 -12.94 10.87
C MET A 58 0.04 -11.69 10.09
N ASP A 59 -0.88 -10.72 9.92
CA ASP A 59 -0.58 -9.40 9.37
C ASP A 59 0.53 -8.68 10.13
N THR A 60 0.49 -8.69 11.47
CA THR A 60 1.50 -8.05 12.30
C THR A 60 2.85 -8.76 12.18
N LEU A 61 2.86 -10.09 12.03
CA LEU A 61 4.08 -10.86 11.93
C LEU A 61 4.75 -10.72 10.55
N LEU A 62 3.97 -10.73 9.46
CA LEU A 62 4.48 -10.74 8.09
C LEU A 62 4.54 -9.40 7.39
N LYS A 63 3.64 -8.46 7.69
CA LYS A 63 3.74 -7.13 7.09
C LYS A 63 5.00 -6.50 7.62
N ASP A 64 5.90 -6.08 6.75
CA ASP A 64 6.95 -5.17 7.17
C ASP A 64 6.23 -3.97 7.81
N GLU A 65 6.44 -3.76 9.12
CA GLU A 65 6.10 -2.45 9.65
C GLU A 65 7.01 -1.48 8.89
N LEU A 66 6.41 -0.67 8.04
CA LEU A 66 6.94 0.64 7.66
C LEU A 66 6.99 1.46 8.96
N THR A 67 7.91 1.11 9.86
CA THR A 67 8.22 1.90 11.05
C THR A 67 8.90 3.16 10.54
N LEU A 68 8.11 4.19 10.28
CA LEU A 68 8.57 5.57 10.26
C LEU A 68 8.94 5.95 11.70
N ASN A 69 10.09 5.47 12.16
CA ASN A 69 10.87 6.04 13.26
C ASN A 69 12.12 6.60 12.54
N GLU A 70 12.49 7.88 12.59
CA GLU A 70 12.41 8.86 13.65
C GLU A 70 12.45 10.28 13.05
N VAL A 71 11.70 11.23 13.62
CA VAL A 71 12.25 12.55 13.94
C VAL A 71 11.78 12.91 15.35
N LYS A 72 12.69 12.84 16.31
CA LYS A 72 12.54 13.52 17.60
C LYS A 72 12.82 15.00 17.36
N ASP A 73 11.78 15.82 17.46
CA ASP A 73 11.93 17.21 17.89
C ASP A 73 11.20 17.38 19.22
N VAL A 74 11.98 17.34 20.30
CA VAL A 74 11.54 17.84 21.59
C VAL A 74 11.91 19.32 21.64
N HIS A 75 10.98 20.20 21.27
CA HIS A 75 11.01 21.61 21.70
C HIS A 75 9.58 22.20 21.71
N ASN A 76 8.80 21.87 22.74
CA ASN A 76 8.13 22.83 23.63
C ASN A 76 7.12 22.13 24.56
N CYS A 77 7.11 22.54 25.82
CA CYS A 77 6.04 22.24 26.76
C CYS A 77 4.76 22.98 26.34
N GLY A 78 3.67 22.25 26.11
CA GLY A 78 2.36 22.83 25.84
C GLY A 78 1.31 21.77 25.53
N SER A 79 0.47 21.47 26.51
CA SER A 79 -0.67 20.55 26.38
C SER A 79 -1.71 21.13 25.44
N ASN A 80 -1.67 20.74 24.16
CA ASN A 80 -2.84 20.74 23.29
C ASN A 80 -2.62 19.65 22.23
N ALA A 81 -3.16 18.47 22.51
CA ALA A 81 -3.18 17.33 21.61
C ALA A 81 -4.06 17.65 20.40
N ILE A 82 -3.49 18.34 19.40
CA ILE A 82 -4.00 18.25 18.04
C ILE A 82 -3.77 16.80 17.65
N GLN A 83 -4.84 16.01 17.60
CA GLN A 83 -4.83 14.67 17.06
C GLN A 83 -4.23 14.75 15.66
N LYS A 84 -2.95 14.42 15.50
CA LYS A 84 -2.31 14.31 14.19
C LYS A 84 -3.03 13.17 13.48
N LYS A 85 -3.98 13.53 12.61
CA LYS A 85 -4.66 12.63 11.67
C LYS A 85 -3.57 11.74 11.07
N LYS A 86 -3.68 10.43 11.27
CA LYS A 86 -2.77 9.41 10.72
C LYS A 86 -2.52 9.77 9.25
N PRO A 87 -1.27 9.85 8.75
CA PRO A 87 -1.02 10.23 7.36
C PRO A 87 -1.84 9.29 6.46
N GLU A 88 -2.65 9.87 5.58
CA GLU A 88 -3.42 9.13 4.60
C GLU A 88 -2.41 8.49 3.64
N LEU A 89 -2.23 7.17 3.77
CA LEU A 89 -1.40 6.39 2.86
C LEU A 89 -2.26 6.03 1.65
N TYR A 90 -1.90 6.59 0.51
CA TYR A 90 -2.51 6.23 -0.77
C TYR A 90 -1.91 4.91 -1.26
N GLU A 91 -2.76 4.01 -1.76
CA GLU A 91 -2.38 2.74 -2.37
C GLU A 91 -3.17 2.55 -3.66
N GLY A 92 -2.50 2.25 -4.77
CA GLY A 92 -3.16 2.07 -6.06
C GLY A 92 -2.26 1.59 -7.18
N ILE A 93 -2.78 1.72 -8.41
CA ILE A 93 -2.11 1.29 -9.63
C ILE A 93 -2.04 2.49 -10.58
N LEU A 94 -0.83 2.80 -11.04
CA LEU A 94 -0.58 3.84 -12.04
C LEU A 94 -0.09 3.19 -13.33
N ILE A 95 -0.71 3.53 -14.45
CA ILE A 95 -0.15 3.20 -15.77
C ILE A 95 0.87 4.27 -16.14
N LYS A 96 2.14 3.90 -16.30
CA LYS A 96 3.20 4.87 -16.60
C LYS A 96 2.90 5.69 -17.86
N GLU A 97 2.35 5.06 -18.89
CA GLU A 97 2.04 5.71 -20.16
C GLU A 97 0.83 6.66 -20.07
N SER A 98 0.17 6.75 -18.91
CA SER A 98 -0.98 7.62 -18.67
C SER A 98 -0.63 9.01 -18.13
N ILE A 99 0.64 9.28 -17.86
CA ILE A 99 1.15 10.54 -17.31
C ILE A 99 2.10 11.25 -18.28
N ALA A 100 2.10 12.58 -18.22
CA ALA A 100 2.94 13.45 -19.04
C ALA A 100 4.29 13.78 -18.39
N ASP A 101 4.38 13.76 -17.05
CA ASP A 101 5.58 14.11 -16.29
C ASP A 101 5.97 12.98 -15.33
N ASP A 102 7.06 12.30 -15.64
CA ASP A 102 7.60 11.16 -14.88
C ASP A 102 8.12 11.59 -13.49
N GLN A 103 8.32 12.88 -13.20
CA GLN A 103 8.76 13.35 -11.86
C GLN A 103 7.77 12.99 -10.75
N ILE A 104 6.50 12.75 -11.09
CA ILE A 104 5.52 12.27 -10.11
C ILE A 104 5.91 10.90 -9.55
N ILE A 105 6.69 10.11 -10.30
CA ILE A 105 7.12 8.77 -9.87
C ILE A 105 8.09 8.87 -8.68
N ASP A 106 8.85 9.95 -8.54
CA ASP A 106 9.80 10.14 -7.44
C ASP A 106 9.11 10.25 -6.07
N CYS A 107 7.80 10.52 -6.04
CA CYS A 107 7.02 10.53 -4.81
C CYS A 107 6.29 9.22 -4.50
N LEU A 108 6.48 8.20 -5.34
CA LEU A 108 5.82 6.91 -5.21
C LEU A 108 6.79 5.86 -4.66
N ASN A 109 6.34 5.10 -3.67
CA ASN A 109 7.00 3.87 -3.29
C ASN A 109 6.44 2.71 -4.10
N ILE A 110 7.14 2.33 -5.17
CA ILE A 110 6.76 1.25 -6.08
C ILE A 110 7.18 -0.09 -5.47
N HIS A 111 6.21 -0.95 -5.19
CA HIS A 111 6.46 -2.27 -4.61
C HIS A 111 6.17 -3.42 -5.58
N LYS A 112 5.55 -3.15 -6.74
CA LYS A 112 5.34 -4.14 -7.81
C LYS A 112 5.21 -3.46 -9.17
N ILE A 113 5.76 -4.10 -10.20
CA ILE A 113 5.69 -3.64 -11.60
C ILE A 113 5.19 -4.80 -12.45
N GLU A 114 4.21 -4.53 -13.31
CA GLU A 114 3.69 -5.49 -14.28
C GLU A 114 3.66 -4.89 -15.69
N LEU A 115 3.75 -5.77 -16.70
CA LEU A 115 3.52 -5.41 -18.10
C LEU A 115 2.18 -6.00 -18.54
N TRP A 116 1.23 -5.13 -18.87
CA TRP A 116 -0.10 -5.53 -19.33
C TRP A 116 -0.18 -5.48 -20.85
N ASN A 117 -0.45 -6.61 -21.48
CA ASN A 117 -0.62 -6.67 -22.93
C ASN A 117 -1.96 -6.08 -23.33
N THR A 118 -1.93 -5.00 -24.10
CA THR A 118 -3.11 -4.23 -24.51
C THR A 118 -3.70 -4.75 -25.82
N GLY A 119 -2.97 -5.59 -26.55
CA GLY A 119 -3.30 -5.98 -27.93
C GLY A 119 -3.23 -4.82 -28.94
N GLY A 120 -2.85 -3.62 -28.52
CA GLY A 120 -2.90 -2.37 -29.30
C GLY A 120 -1.55 -1.67 -29.43
N LYS A 121 -1.58 -0.34 -29.54
CA LYS A 121 -0.39 0.54 -29.55
C LYS A 121 -0.50 1.55 -28.40
N PRO A 122 0.43 1.56 -27.42
CA PRO A 122 1.57 0.64 -27.28
C PRO A 122 1.11 -0.79 -26.95
N LYS A 123 1.90 -1.79 -27.37
CA LYS A 123 1.58 -3.22 -27.17
C LYS A 123 1.50 -3.63 -25.70
N TYR A 124 2.23 -2.92 -24.85
CA TYR A 124 2.27 -3.14 -23.42
C TYR A 124 2.08 -1.82 -22.68
N TRP A 125 1.37 -1.88 -21.57
CA TRP A 125 1.36 -0.84 -20.54
C TRP A 125 2.18 -1.26 -19.35
N THR A 126 2.88 -0.30 -18.75
CA THR A 126 3.65 -0.51 -17.53
C THR A 126 2.78 -0.14 -16.34
N ALA A 127 2.25 -1.15 -15.66
CA ALA A 127 1.45 -0.98 -14.45
C ALA A 127 2.37 -0.93 -13.21
N LEU A 128 2.36 0.21 -12.52
CA LEU A 128 3.11 0.48 -11.31
C LEU A 128 2.17 0.39 -10.11
N PHE A 129 2.39 -0.58 -9.23
CA PHE A 129 1.69 -0.69 -7.96
C PHE A 129 2.46 0.10 -6.92
N PHE A 130 1.80 1.08 -6.31
CA PHE A 130 2.47 2.07 -5.50
C PHE A 130 1.78 2.33 -4.17
N THR A 131 2.57 2.87 -3.24
CA THR A 131 2.08 3.63 -2.08
C THR A 131 2.63 5.05 -2.10
N CYS A 132 1.87 6.02 -1.57
CA CYS A 132 2.29 7.42 -1.44
C CYS A 132 1.75 8.04 -0.15
N ASP A 133 2.60 8.78 0.59
CA ASP A 133 2.25 9.45 1.85
C ASP A 133 2.16 10.98 1.71
N LYS A 134 2.39 11.52 0.51
CA LYS A 134 2.24 12.95 0.23
C LYS A 134 0.76 13.34 0.22
N ARG A 135 0.38 14.27 1.10
CA ARG A 135 -1.02 14.71 1.27
C ARG A 135 -1.62 15.37 0.03
N ASP A 136 -0.78 16.04 -0.76
CA ASP A 136 -1.17 16.73 -1.99
C ASP A 136 -1.00 15.85 -3.24
N PHE A 137 -0.79 14.54 -3.05
CA PHE A 137 -0.66 13.58 -4.14
C PHE A 137 -1.86 13.59 -5.10
N PRO A 138 -3.13 13.59 -4.65
CA PRO A 138 -4.27 13.66 -5.56
C PRO A 138 -4.24 14.88 -6.49
N GLU A 139 -3.85 16.05 -5.96
CA GLU A 139 -3.73 17.28 -6.74
C GLU A 139 -2.51 17.28 -7.66
N GLN A 140 -1.40 16.68 -7.24
CA GLN A 140 -0.20 16.55 -8.07
C GLN A 140 -0.45 15.58 -9.23
N ILE A 141 -1.03 14.40 -8.98
CA ILE A 141 -1.28 13.40 -10.02
C ILE A 141 -2.31 13.90 -11.03
N ALA A 142 -3.36 14.61 -10.60
CA ALA A 142 -4.34 15.23 -11.49
C ALA A 142 -3.72 16.21 -12.51
N LYS A 143 -2.63 16.90 -12.15
CA LYS A 143 -1.95 17.84 -13.06
C LYS A 143 -1.11 17.13 -14.11
N VAL A 144 -0.66 15.91 -13.87
CA VAL A 144 0.26 15.19 -14.77
C VAL A 144 -0.43 14.10 -15.58
N MET A 145 -1.68 13.71 -15.26
CA MET A 145 -2.46 12.79 -16.09
C MET A 145 -2.60 13.32 -17.53
N LEU A 146 -2.57 12.43 -18.51
CA LEU A 146 -2.87 12.75 -19.91
C LEU A 146 -4.39 12.88 -20.12
N SER A 147 -4.79 13.77 -21.03
CA SER A 147 -6.19 14.01 -21.36
C SER A 147 -6.55 13.53 -22.77
N ALA A 148 -7.85 13.51 -23.09
CA ALA A 148 -8.35 13.18 -24.43
C ALA A 148 -7.80 14.08 -25.56
N SER A 149 -7.27 15.28 -25.25
CA SER A 149 -6.60 16.10 -26.26
C SER A 149 -5.16 15.67 -26.53
N ASP A 150 -4.53 14.98 -25.58
CA ASP A 150 -3.14 14.51 -25.66
C ASP A 150 -3.07 13.08 -26.21
N THR A 151 -4.07 12.27 -25.86
CA THR A 151 -4.27 10.89 -26.28
C THR A 151 -5.72 10.76 -26.71
N ASN A 152 -6.09 10.01 -27.76
CA ASN A 152 -7.49 9.91 -28.22
C ASN A 152 -8.51 9.37 -27.16
N GLU A 153 -8.07 9.11 -25.94
CA GLU A 153 -8.82 8.57 -24.81
C GLU A 153 -8.48 9.36 -23.53
N ASN A 154 -9.40 9.39 -22.57
CA ASN A 154 -9.15 9.99 -21.25
C ASN A 154 -8.53 8.96 -20.31
N TRP A 155 -7.36 9.29 -19.79
CA TRP A 155 -6.72 8.48 -18.77
C TRP A 155 -7.20 8.83 -17.37
N PHE A 156 -7.19 7.82 -16.52
CA PHE A 156 -7.42 7.98 -15.10
C PHE A 156 -6.47 7.09 -14.30
N VAL A 157 -6.27 7.45 -13.04
CA VAL A 157 -5.60 6.63 -12.03
C VAL A 157 -6.59 6.38 -10.90
N ASP A 158 -6.62 5.15 -10.40
CA ASP A 158 -7.42 4.78 -9.24
C ASP A 158 -6.54 4.35 -8.07
N PHE A 159 -6.87 4.87 -6.90
CA PHE A 159 -6.20 4.52 -5.65
C PHE A 159 -7.15 4.68 -4.46
N LYS A 160 -6.75 4.21 -3.29
CA LYS A 160 -7.52 4.34 -2.04
C LYS A 160 -6.65 4.90 -0.93
N ALA A 161 -7.28 5.56 0.04
CA ALA A 161 -6.70 5.83 1.35
C ALA A 161 -7.74 5.52 2.43
N GLY A 162 -7.45 4.53 3.28
CA GLY A 162 -8.43 4.02 4.24
C GLY A 162 -9.70 3.53 3.55
N ASN A 163 -10.86 4.08 3.95
CA ASN A 163 -12.17 3.74 3.36
C ASN A 163 -12.59 4.66 2.22
N GLN A 164 -11.69 5.48 1.68
CA GLN A 164 -11.97 6.41 0.60
C GLN A 164 -11.30 5.93 -0.69
N LYS A 165 -12.07 5.82 -1.78
CA LYS A 165 -11.54 5.60 -3.13
C LYS A 165 -11.40 6.95 -3.84
N TYR A 166 -10.34 7.07 -4.63
CA TYR A 166 -10.00 8.22 -5.45
C TYR A 166 -9.91 7.78 -6.91
N ILE A 167 -10.58 8.53 -7.79
CA ILE A 167 -10.54 8.37 -9.24
C ILE A 167 -10.11 9.71 -9.80
N VAL A 168 -8.88 9.76 -10.32
CA VAL A 168 -8.24 11.01 -10.72
C VAL A 168 -8.01 11.02 -12.22
N LEU A 169 -8.52 12.06 -12.87
CA LEU A 169 -8.30 12.40 -14.27
C LEU A 169 -7.51 13.71 -14.36
N LYS A 170 -7.13 14.11 -15.57
CA LYS A 170 -6.60 15.45 -15.82
C LYS A 170 -7.52 16.52 -15.21
N ASP A 171 -6.97 17.28 -14.26
CA ASP A 171 -7.61 18.41 -13.56
C ASP A 171 -8.94 18.08 -12.87
N ARG A 172 -9.24 16.80 -12.61
CA ARG A 172 -10.49 16.37 -11.95
C ARG A 172 -10.23 15.22 -10.99
N ILE A 173 -10.77 15.36 -9.78
CA ILE A 173 -10.65 14.35 -8.73
C ILE A 173 -12.06 13.98 -8.30
N PHE A 174 -12.39 12.70 -8.39
CA PHE A 174 -13.62 12.14 -7.84
C PHE A 174 -13.28 11.24 -6.66
N THR A 175 -14.11 11.26 -5.64
CA THR A 175 -13.94 10.40 -4.47
C THR A 175 -15.27 9.81 -4.02
N TYR A 176 -15.24 8.60 -3.47
CA TYR A 176 -16.39 7.97 -2.83
C TYR A 176 -15.96 7.04 -1.69
N GLN A 177 -16.82 6.82 -0.71
CA GLN A 177 -16.58 5.86 0.36
C GLN A 177 -16.75 4.43 -0.13
N ILE A 178 -15.79 3.55 0.17
CA ILE A 178 -15.87 2.12 -0.18
C ILE A 178 -17.06 1.51 0.56
N GLY A 179 -17.88 0.74 -0.17
CA GLY A 179 -19.16 0.21 0.29
C GLY A 179 -20.37 1.15 0.13
N ASN A 180 -20.17 2.43 -0.25
CA ASN A 180 -21.26 3.36 -0.54
C ASN A 180 -21.65 3.31 -2.03
N GLN A 181 -22.63 2.46 -2.34
CA GLN A 181 -23.08 2.22 -3.72
C GLN A 181 -23.63 3.49 -4.41
N ALA A 182 -24.30 4.38 -3.67
CA ALA A 182 -24.89 5.59 -4.25
C ALA A 182 -23.82 6.61 -4.67
N GLU A 183 -22.79 6.80 -3.85
CA GLU A 183 -21.65 7.65 -4.21
C GLU A 183 -20.86 7.05 -5.37
N LYS A 184 -20.60 5.74 -5.34
CA LYS A 184 -19.95 5.02 -6.44
C LYS A 184 -20.69 5.21 -7.74
N GLU A 185 -22.01 5.05 -7.75
CA GLU A 185 -22.83 5.23 -8.95
C GLU A 185 -22.80 6.67 -9.48
N HIS A 186 -22.79 7.67 -8.59
CA HIS A 186 -22.62 9.07 -8.97
C HIS A 186 -21.25 9.32 -9.63
N VAL A 187 -20.17 8.82 -9.03
CA VAL A 187 -18.82 8.92 -9.60
C VAL A 187 -18.74 8.22 -10.95
N CYS A 188 -19.25 6.99 -11.06
CA CYS A 188 -19.30 6.27 -12.34
C CYS A 188 -20.10 7.03 -13.40
N SER A 189 -21.23 7.64 -13.04
CA SER A 189 -22.02 8.48 -13.94
C SER A 189 -21.25 9.70 -14.44
N ALA A 190 -20.47 10.35 -13.56
CA ALA A 190 -19.60 11.46 -13.94
C ALA A 190 -18.46 11.00 -14.88
N CYS A 191 -17.82 9.86 -14.58
CA CYS A 191 -16.78 9.26 -15.42
C CYS A 191 -17.30 8.86 -16.82
N ARG A 192 -18.53 8.34 -16.93
CA ARG A 192 -19.17 8.05 -18.23
C ARG A 192 -19.32 9.30 -19.09
N LYS A 193 -19.70 10.43 -18.50
CA LYS A 193 -19.80 11.72 -19.22
C LYS A 193 -18.45 12.21 -19.72
N LEU A 194 -17.36 11.70 -19.13
CA LEU A 194 -15.99 11.97 -19.53
C LEU A 194 -15.41 10.88 -20.46
N GLY A 195 -16.23 9.94 -20.92
CA GLY A 195 -15.81 8.95 -21.91
C GLY A 195 -15.08 7.72 -21.34
N ILE A 196 -15.10 7.51 -20.02
CA ILE A 196 -14.59 6.27 -19.41
C ILE A 196 -15.63 5.15 -19.58
N SER A 197 -15.21 3.98 -20.04
CA SER A 197 -16.10 2.83 -20.28
C SER A 197 -16.45 2.07 -18.99
N ASN A 198 -17.60 1.39 -18.95
CA ASN A 198 -18.01 0.59 -17.79
C ASN A 198 -17.04 -0.56 -17.48
N GLU A 199 -16.38 -1.12 -18.50
CA GLU A 199 -15.39 -2.19 -18.33
C GLU A 199 -14.17 -1.70 -17.54
N GLN A 200 -13.77 -0.44 -17.73
CA GLN A 200 -12.69 0.23 -17.01
C GLN A 200 -13.08 0.62 -15.57
N MET A 201 -14.38 0.66 -15.26
CA MET A 201 -14.92 1.03 -13.94
C MET A 201 -15.25 -0.18 -13.06
N ASN A 202 -14.79 -1.38 -13.42
CA ASN A 202 -14.95 -2.58 -12.61
C ASN A 202 -13.91 -2.64 -11.48
N TRP A 203 -13.95 -1.65 -10.57
CA TRP A 203 -13.00 -1.55 -9.47
C TRP A 203 -13.37 -2.54 -8.34
N PRO A 204 -12.48 -3.47 -7.97
CA PRO A 204 -12.68 -4.31 -6.79
C PRO A 204 -12.72 -3.41 -5.55
N GLU A 205 -13.70 -3.66 -4.68
CA GLU A 205 -13.85 -3.00 -3.38
C GLU A 205 -13.07 -3.72 -2.28
#